data_AF-A0A1F3T4K9-F1
#
_entry.id   AF-A0A1F3T4K9-F1
#
_cell.length_a   1.000
_cell.length_b   1.000
_cell.length_c   1.000
_cell.angle_alpha   90.00
_cell.angle_beta   90.00
_cell.angle_gamma   90.00
#
_symmetry.space_group_name_H-M   'P 1'
#
loop_
_entity.id
_entity.type
_entity.pdbx_description
1 polymer ?
#
loop_
_entity_poly.entity_id
_entity_poly.type
_entity_poly.pdbx_seq_one_letter_code
_entity_poly.pdbx_strand_id
1 'polypeptide(L)'
;MEVLKLIRSQIRCLERFKEASSCFLAAADAGDFGGLDQFERNRASLLKGFDLFDRKITESVAQMGPGDRTPALLAEAEELLFTKSSLIQEIMGIDDRIIERISTEQLRISTEISRTQRSNSLMKRFKSGWVPESGEQLDEIL
;
A
#
# COMPACT_ATOMS: atom_id res chain seq x y z
N MET A 1 -10.24 -33.16 4.25
CA MET A 1 -11.15 -32.68 3.19
C MET A 1 -10.52 -31.55 2.39
N GLU A 2 -10.87 -31.40 1.11
CA GLU A 2 -10.29 -30.41 0.19
C GLU A 2 -10.67 -28.95 0.54
N VAL A 3 -11.94 -28.68 0.86
CA VAL A 3 -12.43 -27.33 1.22
C VAL A 3 -11.65 -26.72 2.39
N LEU A 4 -11.49 -27.45 3.50
CA LEU A 4 -10.74 -26.95 4.67
C LEU A 4 -9.27 -26.69 4.34
N LYS A 5 -8.67 -27.49 3.45
CA LYS A 5 -7.29 -27.25 2.98
C LYS A 5 -7.21 -25.96 2.16
N LEU A 6 -8.22 -25.68 1.33
CA LEU A 6 -8.29 -24.44 0.56
C LEU A 6 -8.45 -23.21 1.48
N ILE A 7 -9.35 -23.26 2.47
CA ILE A 7 -9.52 -22.17 3.45
C ILE A 7 -8.22 -21.93 4.22
N ARG A 8 -7.55 -22.98 4.71
CA ARG A 8 -6.24 -22.86 5.37
C ARG A 8 -5.16 -22.26 4.46
N SER A 9 -5.19 -22.60 3.18
CA SER A 9 -4.25 -22.04 2.20
C SER A 9 -4.50 -20.55 1.97
N GLN A 10 -5.78 -20.16 1.94
CA GLN A 10 -6.18 -18.76 1.88
C GLN A 10 -5.72 -17.99 3.12
N ILE A 11 -5.89 -18.55 4.33
CA ILE A 11 -5.40 -17.97 5.58
C ILE A 11 -3.88 -17.74 5.53
N ARG A 12 -3.10 -18.72 5.08
CA ARG A 12 -1.64 -18.55 4.91
C ARG A 12 -1.29 -17.42 3.93
N CYS A 13 -2.08 -17.23 2.88
CA CYS A 13 -1.89 -16.11 1.97
C CYS A 13 -2.22 -14.77 2.66
N LEU A 14 -3.24 -14.69 3.53
CA LEU A 14 -3.53 -13.50 4.33
C LEU A 14 -2.42 -13.20 5.33
N GLU A 15 -1.86 -14.21 5.99
CA GLU A 15 -0.71 -14.02 6.89
C GLU A 15 0.49 -13.42 6.16
N ARG A 16 0.82 -13.93 4.97
CA ARG A 16 1.88 -13.38 4.11
C ARG A 16 1.57 -11.96 3.64
N PHE A 17 0.30 -11.66 3.35
CA PHE A 17 -0.14 -10.31 2.99
C PHE A 17 0.06 -9.34 4.15
N LYS A 18 -0.37 -9.75 5.35
CA LYS A 18 -0.22 -9.00 6.58
C LYS A 18 1.26 -8.74 6.87
N GLU A 19 2.11 -9.75 6.75
CA GLU A 19 3.56 -9.63 6.94
C GLU A 19 4.18 -8.63 5.97
N ALA A 20 3.91 -8.77 4.66
CA ALA A 20 4.40 -7.84 3.65
C ALA A 20 3.95 -6.39 3.92
N SER A 21 2.69 -6.21 4.34
CA SER A 21 2.13 -4.90 4.68
C SER A 21 2.77 -4.33 5.94
N SER A 22 3.02 -5.16 6.95
CA SER A 22 3.69 -4.75 8.19
C SER A 22 5.15 -4.36 7.96
N CYS A 23 5.88 -5.11 7.12
CA CYS A 23 7.24 -4.80 6.73
C CYS A 23 7.32 -3.46 5.98
N PHE A 24 6.42 -3.23 5.03
CA PHE A 24 6.36 -1.96 4.31
C PHE A 24 6.01 -0.79 5.25
N LEU A 25 5.02 -0.97 6.12
CA LEU A 25 4.64 0.05 7.10
C LEU A 25 5.79 0.42 8.04
N ALA A 26 6.56 -0.56 8.51
CA ALA A 26 7.74 -0.30 9.35
C ALA A 26 8.80 0.55 8.63
N ALA A 27 9.04 0.29 7.34
CA ALA A 27 9.94 1.11 6.52
C ALA A 27 9.37 2.52 6.31
N ALA A 28 8.08 2.63 5.99
CA ALA A 28 7.38 3.90 5.80
C ALA A 28 7.32 4.74 7.09
N ASP A 29 7.22 4.12 8.27
CA ASP A 29 7.31 4.78 9.58
C ASP A 29 8.70 5.40 9.78
N ALA A 30 9.75 4.77 9.26
CA ALA A 30 11.12 5.31 9.23
C ALA A 30 11.35 6.36 8.11
N GLY A 31 10.34 6.63 7.28
CA GLY A 31 10.43 7.56 6.14
C GLY A 31 11.03 6.96 4.87
N ASP A 32 11.24 5.64 4.83
CA ASP A 32 11.71 4.93 3.64
C ASP A 32 10.52 4.41 2.81
N PHE A 33 10.31 5.05 1.66
CA PHE A 33 9.29 4.65 0.68
C PHE A 33 9.91 3.97 -0.56
N GLY A 34 11.21 3.65 -0.55
CA GLY A 34 11.91 3.05 -1.69
C GLY A 34 11.36 1.68 -2.10
N GLY A 35 10.71 0.97 -1.16
CA GLY A 35 10.08 -0.33 -1.40
C GLY A 35 8.66 -0.28 -1.96
N LEU A 36 8.07 0.89 -2.23
CA LEU A 36 6.66 1.04 -2.58
C LEU A 36 6.24 0.22 -3.81
N ASP A 37 7.02 0.27 -4.90
CA ASP A 37 6.72 -0.48 -6.13
C ASP A 37 6.76 -2.00 -5.90
N GLN A 38 7.73 -2.47 -5.10
CA GLN A 38 7.84 -3.89 -4.79
C GLN A 38 6.69 -4.34 -3.89
N PHE A 39 6.30 -3.51 -2.92
CA PHE A 39 5.14 -3.75 -2.07
C PHE A 39 3.86 -3.83 -2.91
N GLU A 40 3.61 -2.89 -3.82
CA GLU A 40 2.44 -2.87 -4.69
C GLU A 40 2.36 -4.11 -5.59
N ARG A 41 3.48 -4.51 -6.20
CA ARG A 41 3.56 -5.75 -7.01
C ARG A 41 3.27 -7.00 -6.17
N ASN A 42 3.84 -7.10 -4.97
CA ASN A 42 3.60 -8.22 -4.06
C ASN A 42 2.12 -8.28 -3.66
N ARG A 43 1.54 -7.13 -3.29
CA ARG A 43 0.13 -6.98 -2.95
C ARG A 43 -0.78 -7.42 -4.09
N ALA A 44 -0.54 -6.91 -5.30
CA ALA A 44 -1.31 -7.26 -6.50
C ALA A 44 -1.21 -8.76 -6.84
N SER A 45 -0.04 -9.37 -6.68
CA SER A 45 0.14 -10.80 -6.89
C SER A 45 -0.64 -11.64 -5.87
N LEU A 46 -0.65 -11.25 -4.59
CA LEU A 46 -1.38 -11.94 -3.54
C LEU A 46 -2.90 -11.82 -3.73
N LEU A 47 -3.39 -10.65 -4.13
CA LEU A 47 -4.82 -10.42 -4.43
C LEU A 47 -5.32 -11.33 -5.55
N LYS A 48 -4.55 -11.48 -6.64
CA LYS A 48 -4.88 -12.45 -7.72
C LYS A 48 -4.96 -13.89 -7.21
N GLY A 49 -4.15 -14.24 -6.22
CA GLY A 49 -4.20 -15.54 -5.57
C GLY A 49 -5.50 -15.76 -4.78
N PHE A 50 -6.03 -14.73 -4.12
CA PHE A 50 -7.28 -14.83 -3.37
C PHE A 50 -8.48 -15.13 -4.27
N ASP A 51 -8.59 -14.46 -5.41
CA ASP A 51 -9.67 -14.71 -6.38
C ASP A 51 -9.71 -16.18 -6.82
N LEU A 52 -8.53 -16.79 -6.99
CA LEU A 52 -8.41 -18.20 -7.38
C LEU A 52 -8.83 -19.14 -6.24
N PHE A 53 -8.45 -18.84 -5.00
CA PHE A 53 -8.90 -19.61 -3.84
C PHE A 53 -10.41 -19.50 -3.63
N ASP A 54 -10.98 -18.30 -3.73
CA ASP A 54 -12.42 -18.11 -3.55
C ASP A 54 -13.22 -18.91 -4.59
N ARG A 55 -12.82 -18.84 -5.88
CA ARG A 55 -13.42 -19.67 -6.94
C ARG A 55 -13.33 -21.16 -6.63
N LYS A 56 -12.15 -21.64 -6.23
CA LYS A 56 -11.93 -23.06 -5.91
C LYS A 56 -12.72 -23.52 -4.70
N ILE A 57 -12.81 -22.69 -3.66
CA ILE A 57 -13.64 -22.96 -2.48
C ILE A 57 -15.10 -23.05 -2.89
N THR A 58 -15.61 -22.11 -3.68
CA THR A 58 -16.99 -22.14 -4.20
C THR A 58 -17.26 -23.41 -5.01
N GLU A 59 -16.36 -23.78 -5.93
CA GLU A 59 -16.45 -25.02 -6.71
C GLU A 59 -16.48 -26.26 -5.81
N SER A 60 -15.54 -26.39 -4.88
CA SER A 60 -15.47 -27.54 -3.97
C SER A 60 -16.69 -27.63 -3.05
N VAL A 61 -17.22 -26.51 -2.56
CA VAL A 61 -18.44 -26.49 -1.72
C VAL A 61 -19.69 -26.87 -2.54
N ALA A 62 -19.76 -26.44 -3.80
CA ALA A 62 -20.86 -26.79 -4.71
C ALA A 62 -20.90 -28.29 -5.05
N GLN A 63 -19.73 -28.95 -5.08
CA GLN A 63 -19.61 -30.39 -5.34
C GLN A 63 -19.91 -31.26 -4.10
N MET A 64 -19.96 -30.68 -2.91
CA MET A 64 -20.24 -31.43 -1.68
C MET A 64 -21.71 -31.84 -1.60
N GLY A 65 -21.95 -33.14 -1.38
CA GLY A 65 -23.27 -33.67 -1.09
C GLY A 65 -23.71 -33.36 0.35
N PRO A 66 -24.99 -33.62 0.69
CA PRO A 66 -25.51 -33.44 2.05
C PRO A 66 -24.77 -34.27 3.11
N GLY A 67 -24.29 -35.46 2.74
CA GLY A 67 -23.55 -36.36 3.64
C GLY A 67 -22.12 -35.88 3.97
N ASP A 68 -21.53 -35.06 3.12
CA ASP A 68 -20.17 -34.52 3.35
C ASP A 68 -20.18 -33.37 4.37
N ARG A 69 -21.35 -32.75 4.60
CA ARG A 69 -21.55 -31.60 5.50
C ARG A 69 -21.76 -32.03 6.94
N THR A 70 -20.79 -32.77 7.47
CA THR A 70 -20.84 -33.24 8.86
C THR A 70 -20.77 -32.06 9.86
N PRO A 71 -21.36 -32.18 11.06
CA PRO A 71 -21.25 -31.13 12.09
C PRO A 71 -19.81 -30.77 12.45
N ALA A 72 -18.91 -31.77 12.50
CA ALA A 72 -17.49 -31.55 12.77
C ALA A 72 -16.82 -30.68 11.69
N LEU A 73 -17.14 -30.93 10.42
CA LEU A 73 -16.65 -30.12 9.31
C LEU A 73 -17.13 -28.67 9.42
N LEU A 74 -18.41 -28.47 9.73
CA LEU A 74 -19.00 -27.14 9.83
C LEU A 74 -18.37 -26.33 10.97
N ALA A 75 -18.13 -26.96 12.13
CA ALA A 75 -17.45 -26.33 13.25
C ALA A 75 -16.01 -25.91 12.90
N GLU A 76 -15.25 -26.79 12.23
CA GLU A 76 -13.87 -26.48 11.80
C GLU A 76 -13.85 -25.37 10.73
N ALA A 77 -14.83 -25.37 9.80
CA ALA A 77 -14.96 -24.31 8.82
C ALA A 77 -15.29 -22.96 9.47
N GLU A 78 -16.17 -22.94 10.47
CA GLU A 78 -16.54 -21.74 11.21
C GLU A 78 -15.34 -21.13 11.95
N GLU A 79 -14.55 -21.96 12.63
CA GLU A 79 -13.31 -21.52 13.29
C GLU A 79 -12.33 -20.89 12.28
N LEU A 80 -12.10 -21.54 11.15
CA LEU A 80 -11.21 -21.02 10.10
C LEU A 80 -11.74 -19.72 9.48
N LEU A 81 -13.06 -19.60 9.29
CA LEU A 81 -13.68 -18.37 8.77
C LEU A 81 -13.58 -17.21 9.78
N PHE A 82 -13.67 -17.51 11.07
CA PHE A 82 -13.41 -16.53 12.13
C PHE A 82 -11.97 -16.04 12.10
N THR A 83 -10.98 -16.96 12.02
CA THR A 83 -9.56 -16.60 11.86
C THR A 83 -9.32 -15.76 10.61
N LYS A 84 -9.90 -16.16 9.46
CA LYS A 84 -9.82 -15.41 8.21
C LYS A 84 -10.34 -13.98 8.39
N SER A 85 -11.48 -13.82 9.06
CA SER A 85 -12.12 -12.52 9.27
C SER A 85 -11.28 -11.62 10.19
N SER A 86 -10.69 -12.17 11.26
CA SER A 86 -9.76 -11.44 12.13
C SER A 86 -8.56 -10.92 11.35
N LEU A 87 -7.92 -11.78 10.54
CA LEU A 87 -6.78 -11.39 9.72
C LEU A 87 -7.12 -10.28 8.72
N ILE A 88 -8.30 -10.31 8.11
CA ILE A 88 -8.75 -9.25 7.21
C ILE A 88 -8.87 -7.91 7.96
N GLN A 89 -9.47 -7.90 9.15
CA GLN A 89 -9.58 -6.68 9.96
C GLN A 89 -8.20 -6.11 10.35
N GLU A 90 -7.27 -6.99 10.72
CA GLU A 90 -5.89 -6.58 11.04
C GLU A 90 -5.17 -5.99 9.82
N ILE A 91 -5.34 -6.60 8.63
CA ILE A 91 -4.80 -6.09 7.38
C ILE A 91 -5.40 -4.72 7.03
N MET A 92 -6.72 -4.55 7.19
CA MET A 92 -7.39 -3.26 6.93
C MET A 92 -6.81 -2.16 7.83
N GLY A 93 -6.59 -2.43 9.11
CA GLY A 93 -5.95 -1.47 10.01
C GLY A 93 -4.50 -1.12 9.64
N ILE A 94 -3.75 -2.07 9.07
CA ILE A 94 -2.39 -1.80 8.54
C ILE A 94 -2.47 -0.96 7.26
N ASP A 95 -3.40 -1.28 6.36
CA ASP A 95 -3.62 -0.55 5.11
C ASP A 95 -4.00 0.92 5.37
N ASP A 96 -4.89 1.18 6.33
CA ASP A 96 -5.29 2.54 6.71
C ASP A 96 -4.07 3.37 7.15
N ARG A 97 -3.18 2.77 7.95
CA ARG A 97 -1.93 3.41 8.39
C ARG A 97 -0.96 3.63 7.22
N ILE A 98 -0.84 2.67 6.31
CA ILE A 98 -0.02 2.83 5.09
C ILE A 98 -0.52 4.02 4.27
N ILE A 99 -1.84 4.13 4.06
CA ILE A 99 -2.46 5.23 3.34
C ILE A 99 -2.17 6.57 4.01
N GLU A 100 -2.29 6.64 5.34
CA GLU A 100 -1.97 7.84 6.12
C GLU A 100 -0.50 8.27 5.94
N ARG A 101 0.44 7.31 6.00
CA ARG A 101 1.87 7.58 5.80
C ARG A 101 2.17 8.10 4.39
N ILE A 102 1.61 7.45 3.36
CA ILE A 102 1.77 7.89 1.97
C ILE A 102 1.19 9.30 1.79
N SER A 103 0.00 9.56 2.33
CA SER A 103 -0.68 10.86 2.20
C SER A 103 0.12 11.99 2.87
N THR A 104 0.69 11.71 4.05
CA THR A 104 1.56 12.64 4.77
C THR A 104 2.82 12.96 3.96
N GLU A 105 3.43 11.95 3.35
CA GLU A 105 4.63 12.12 2.55
C GLU A 105 4.37 12.88 1.24
N GLN A 106 3.24 12.62 0.59
CA GLN A 106 2.77 13.39 -0.57
C GLN A 106 2.60 14.87 -0.22
N LEU A 107 2.00 15.18 0.94
CA LEU A 107 1.84 16.56 1.41
C LEU A 107 3.20 17.23 1.66
N ARG A 108 4.15 16.51 2.28
CA ARG A 108 5.52 16.99 2.51
C ARG A 108 6.21 17.35 1.20
N ILE A 109 6.21 16.43 0.24
CA ILE A 109 6.83 16.62 -1.09
C ILE A 109 6.17 17.80 -1.83
N SER A 110 4.84 17.89 -1.82
CA SER A 110 4.11 19.00 -2.45
C SER A 110 4.49 20.37 -1.87
N THR A 111 4.65 20.43 -0.55
CA THR A 111 5.09 21.64 0.16
C THR A 111 6.53 22.00 -0.21
N GLU A 112 7.43 21.02 -0.31
CA GLU A 112 8.82 21.23 -0.71
C GLU A 112 8.96 21.70 -2.15
N ILE A 113 8.19 21.13 -3.07
CA ILE A 113 8.13 21.58 -4.47
C ILE A 113 7.66 23.03 -4.52
N SER A 114 6.58 23.36 -3.82
CA SER A 114 6.03 24.72 -3.77
C SER A 114 7.05 25.73 -3.20
N ARG A 115 7.77 25.35 -2.13
CA ARG A 115 8.83 26.18 -1.54
C ARG A 115 9.99 26.38 -2.51
N THR A 116 10.40 25.33 -3.20
CA THR A 116 11.48 25.36 -4.20
C THR A 116 11.12 26.24 -5.38
N GLN A 117 9.89 26.13 -5.89
CA GLN A 117 9.39 27.00 -6.96
C GLN A 117 9.38 28.47 -6.56
N ARG A 118 8.90 28.80 -5.34
CA ARG A 118 8.94 30.17 -4.81
C ARG A 118 10.37 30.69 -4.70
N SER A 119 11.28 29.90 -4.14
CA SER A 119 12.71 30.25 -4.03
C SER A 119 13.34 30.52 -5.41
N ASN A 120 13.09 29.64 -6.38
CA ASN A 120 13.55 29.80 -7.76
C ASN A 120 12.98 31.06 -8.42
N SER A 121 11.71 31.39 -8.17
CA SER A 121 11.08 32.61 -8.70
C SER A 121 11.69 33.88 -8.10
N LEU A 122 11.98 33.89 -6.80
CA LEU A 122 12.65 35.00 -6.11
C LEU A 122 14.07 35.19 -6.63
N MET A 123 14.84 34.10 -6.79
CA MET A 123 16.19 34.15 -7.33
C MET A 123 16.22 34.65 -8.78
N LYS A 124 15.26 34.23 -9.62
CA LYS A 124 15.10 34.75 -10.98
C LYS A 124 14.82 36.25 -10.99
N ARG A 125 13.90 36.72 -10.14
CA ARG A 125 13.59 38.16 -9.98
C ARG A 125 14.81 38.96 -9.52
N PHE A 126 15.57 38.42 -8.57
CA PHE A 126 16.81 39.05 -8.10
C PHE A 126 17.84 39.19 -9.22
N LYS A 127 18.10 38.12 -9.99
CA LYS A 127 19.01 38.17 -11.15
C LYS A 127 18.52 39.11 -12.25
N SER A 128 17.22 39.15 -12.54
CA SER A 128 16.67 40.03 -13.59
C SER A 128 16.61 41.50 -13.18
N GLY A 129 16.53 41.82 -11.88
CA GLY A 129 16.61 43.20 -11.38
C GLY A 129 18.04 43.73 -11.27
N TRP A 130 19.04 42.85 -11.12
CA TRP A 130 20.43 43.25 -10.93
C TRP A 130 21.21 43.49 -12.24
N VAL A 131 20.80 42.86 -13.34
CA VAL A 131 21.47 42.98 -14.66
C VAL A 131 21.17 44.29 -15.42
N PRO A 132 20.00 44.95 -15.34
CA PRO A 132 19.76 46.22 -16.05
C PRO A 132 20.45 47.43 -15.41
N GLU A 133 20.57 47.47 -14.07
CA GLU A 133 21.06 48.67 -13.37
C GLU A 133 22.59 48.78 -13.28
N SER A 134 23.33 47.67 -13.46
CA SER A 134 24.81 47.68 -13.32
C SER A 134 25.57 47.86 -14.63
N GLY A 135 24.89 47.88 -15.79
CA GLY A 135 25.53 48.01 -17.11
C GLY A 135 25.46 49.41 -17.71
N GLU A 136 24.28 50.07 -17.65
CA GLU A 136 24.08 51.36 -18.33
C GLU A 136 24.65 52.57 -17.57
N GLN A 137 24.85 52.49 -16.25
CA GLN A 137 25.39 53.62 -15.47
C GLN A 137 26.93 53.69 -15.42
N LEU A 138 27.64 52.65 -15.86
CA LEU A 138 29.12 52.66 -15.90
C LEU A 138 29.68 53.22 -17.22
N ASP A 139 28.92 53.11 -18.32
CA ASP A 139 29.34 53.63 -19.64
C ASP A 139 29.02 55.12 -19.84
N GLU A 140 28.24 55.77 -18.96
CA GLU A 140 28.02 57.22 -18.99
C GLU A 140 29.09 58.03 -18.23
N ILE A 141 30.06 57.37 -17.56
CA ILE A 141 31.09 58.03 -16.73
C ILE A 141 32.51 57.93 -17.35
N LEU A 142 32.67 57.38 -18.57
CA LEU A 142 33.95 57.38 -19.32
C LEU A 142 33.89 58.30 -20.55
#